data_AF-A0A372YNR1-F1
#
_entry.id   AF-A0A372YNR1-F1
#
_cell.length_a   1.000
_cell.length_b   1.000
_cell.length_c   1.000
_cell.angle_alpha   90.00
_cell.angle_beta   90.00
_cell.angle_gamma   90.00
#
_symmetry.space_group_name_H-M   'P 1'
#
loop_
_entity.id
_entity.type
_entity.pdbx_description
1 polymer ?
#
loop_
_entity_poly.entity_id
_entity_poly.type
_entity_poly.pdbx_seq_one_letter_code
_entity_poly.pdbx_strand_id
1 'polypeptide(L)'
;MIIRKVAVGNSEEAFIEDTFSEGLNILLSDDNNKGKTIIIQSMLYALGNKPIFPDSFNYKDFVYYLEFEHNSEIYIIVRSGDEFVLKYSDKLGVFEGMSELKRFWNNNIFQLPMIQFQGEKRIVDMELFVQLFFVGQDGKDTSTIFNSGFYHKDDFRNMLLSYSGDFSSEITPTEIKKIKDKIKELKARRKEQLNLSDFYKTVAVAPEYLSKIKDRDAFNKRVDEMDSITDLITEIKKKRNRLAAEKSLWNGTLKELNSLNRNIKVGELRCMDCDSTHIAYKGTSKSKYSFDISTPLMRKQIIESINEKISDFTEEIKKLDFEIQKQQEELNSLMDNEDITIENIVAYKMGYNSVADIEQTIDDIDKELEQYEGTLKVGKSFSDEAKEAREEFYGRFMSLMNEKKKQIDIESEKEYEDIFTKRGTVVSGSEETVFYVSKLLASVEMTGHDCPIIMDSFRAEDLSTDKEKRVLELFGELRNQCILTTTLKTEEIGKYDDMKNVNVVDYSSHRTNKILNQYDLEEFKKLLQNMYVKI
;
A
#
# COMPACT_ATOMS: atom_id res chain seq x y z
N MET A 1 19.84 21.95 -4.95
CA MET A 1 18.64 22.34 -5.70
C MET A 1 18.31 23.76 -5.27
N ILE A 2 18.28 24.69 -6.23
CA ILE A 2 18.04 26.12 -6.00
C ILE A 2 16.83 26.54 -6.83
N ILE A 3 15.78 27.05 -6.18
CA ILE A 3 14.61 27.59 -6.86
C ILE A 3 14.98 28.94 -7.48
N ARG A 4 14.73 29.07 -8.78
CA ARG A 4 14.98 30.30 -9.54
C ARG A 4 13.68 31.06 -9.78
N LYS A 5 12.61 30.36 -10.14
CA LYS A 5 11.35 30.98 -10.51
C LYS A 5 10.15 30.11 -10.18
N VAL A 6 9.08 30.75 -9.69
CA VAL A 6 7.78 30.14 -9.45
C VAL A 6 6.74 31.00 -10.16
N ALA A 7 5.84 30.38 -10.91
CA ALA A 7 4.71 31.09 -11.48
C ALA A 7 3.43 30.27 -11.38
N VAL A 8 2.30 30.96 -11.32
CA VAL A 8 0.97 30.36 -11.25
C VAL A 8 0.00 31.24 -12.03
N GLY A 9 -0.90 30.62 -12.80
CA GLY A 9 -1.88 31.38 -13.57
C GLY A 9 -2.76 30.53 -14.45
N ASN A 10 -3.70 31.19 -15.12
CA ASN A 10 -4.60 30.63 -16.12
C ASN A 10 -4.67 31.57 -17.34
N SER A 11 -5.66 31.40 -18.19
CA SER A 11 -5.81 32.22 -19.41
C SER A 11 -6.18 33.68 -19.15
N GLU A 12 -6.60 34.03 -17.93
CA GLU A 12 -7.11 35.36 -17.56
C GLU A 12 -6.15 36.15 -16.65
N GLU A 13 -5.45 35.47 -15.74
CA GLU A 13 -4.55 36.09 -14.76
C GLU A 13 -3.39 35.17 -14.38
N ALA A 14 -2.24 35.76 -14.05
CA ALA A 14 -1.05 35.06 -13.62
C ALA A 14 -0.23 35.88 -12.61
N PHE A 15 0.73 35.23 -11.98
CA PHE A 15 1.77 35.86 -11.18
C PHE A 15 3.09 35.12 -11.36
N ILE A 16 4.19 35.85 -11.42
CA ILE A 16 5.55 35.32 -11.56
C ILE A 16 6.42 35.87 -10.44
N GLU A 17 7.09 34.97 -9.72
CA GLU A 17 8.17 35.29 -8.79
C GLU A 17 9.48 34.74 -9.32
N ASP A 18 10.43 35.62 -9.65
CA ASP A 18 11.74 35.27 -10.18
C ASP A 18 12.90 35.98 -9.47
N THR A 19 12.62 36.58 -8.32
CA THR A 19 13.60 37.34 -7.54
C THR A 19 14.35 36.50 -6.49
N PHE A 20 14.16 35.16 -6.48
CA PHE A 20 14.84 34.27 -5.55
C PHE A 20 16.37 34.28 -5.75
N SER A 21 17.09 34.33 -4.63
CA SER A 21 18.55 34.21 -4.56
C SER A 21 18.98 32.84 -4.00
N GLU A 22 20.24 32.48 -4.17
CA GLU A 22 20.78 31.18 -3.72
C GLU A 22 20.85 31.02 -2.20
N GLY A 23 20.92 32.12 -1.46
CA GLY A 23 21.08 32.14 -0.01
C GLY A 23 19.75 32.21 0.74
N LEU A 24 19.69 33.10 1.72
CA LEU A 24 18.53 33.32 2.57
C LEU A 24 17.56 34.31 1.93
N ASN A 25 16.35 33.87 1.66
CA ASN A 25 15.27 34.67 1.09
C ASN A 25 14.18 34.86 2.15
N ILE A 26 13.79 36.11 2.41
CA ILE A 26 12.68 36.43 3.30
C ILE A 26 11.57 37.08 2.49
N LEU A 27 10.48 36.35 2.32
CA LEU A 27 9.24 36.84 1.72
C LEU A 27 8.42 37.51 2.82
N LEU A 28 8.22 38.81 2.71
CA LEU A 28 7.52 39.59 3.72
C LEU A 28 6.29 40.30 3.17
N SER A 29 5.36 40.63 4.04
CA SER A 29 4.29 41.58 3.73
C SER A 29 3.81 42.32 4.97
N ASP A 30 3.16 43.45 4.76
CA ASP A 30 2.51 44.31 5.75
C ASP A 30 1.24 43.71 6.39
N ASP A 31 0.61 42.73 5.72
CA ASP A 31 -0.59 42.05 6.20
C ASP A 31 -0.65 40.59 5.75
N ASN A 32 -1.55 39.81 6.36
CA ASN A 32 -1.86 38.45 5.93
C ASN A 32 -2.58 38.43 4.57
N ASN A 33 -2.59 37.27 3.93
CA ASN A 33 -3.31 37.04 2.66
C ASN A 33 -2.84 37.92 1.48
N LYS A 34 -1.57 38.34 1.47
CA LYS A 34 -0.91 39.05 0.36
C LYS A 34 -0.31 38.12 -0.71
N GLY A 35 -0.46 36.80 -0.51
CA GLY A 35 -0.12 35.76 -1.50
C GLY A 35 1.20 35.01 -1.26
N LYS A 36 1.94 35.29 -0.17
CA LYS A 36 3.15 34.54 0.21
C LYS A 36 2.92 33.02 0.26
N THR A 37 1.90 32.59 1.01
CA THR A 37 1.50 31.18 1.12
C THR A 37 1.09 30.59 -0.22
N ILE A 38 0.46 31.37 -1.13
CA ILE A 38 0.11 30.89 -2.47
C ILE A 38 1.38 30.55 -3.25
N ILE A 39 2.44 31.35 -3.17
CA ILE A 39 3.70 31.09 -3.89
C ILE A 39 4.44 29.89 -3.31
N ILE A 40 4.52 29.78 -1.97
CA ILE A 40 5.09 28.60 -1.32
C ILE A 40 4.33 27.34 -1.72
N GLN A 41 2.99 27.34 -1.62
CA GLN A 41 2.19 26.17 -1.97
C GLN A 41 2.24 25.87 -3.47
N SER A 42 2.33 26.88 -4.34
CA SER A 42 2.51 26.71 -5.79
C SER A 42 3.80 25.97 -6.13
N MET A 43 4.90 26.35 -5.47
CA MET A 43 6.20 25.68 -5.60
C MET A 43 6.12 24.21 -5.18
N LEU A 44 5.56 23.93 -4.00
CA LEU A 44 5.47 22.57 -3.47
C LEU A 44 4.48 21.71 -4.25
N TYR A 45 3.38 22.30 -4.72
CA TYR A 45 2.41 21.63 -5.55
C TYR A 45 3.04 21.25 -6.90
N ALA A 46 3.82 22.13 -7.52
CA ALA A 46 4.58 21.78 -8.73
C ALA A 46 5.59 20.64 -8.50
N LEU A 47 6.20 20.55 -7.31
CA LEU A 47 7.07 19.43 -6.92
C LEU A 47 6.32 18.12 -6.66
N GLY A 48 4.99 18.15 -6.58
CA GLY A 48 4.17 16.95 -6.35
C GLY A 48 3.68 16.76 -4.92
N ASN A 49 3.80 17.78 -4.06
CA ASN A 49 3.18 17.75 -2.74
C ASN A 49 1.65 17.75 -2.84
N LYS A 50 0.97 17.29 -1.79
CA LYS A 50 -0.46 17.54 -1.64
C LYS A 50 -0.70 19.01 -1.26
N PRO A 51 -1.67 19.67 -1.91
CA PRO A 51 -1.91 21.09 -1.73
C PRO A 51 -2.41 21.40 -0.32
N ILE A 52 -1.89 22.47 0.28
CA ILE A 52 -2.41 23.10 1.51
C ILE A 52 -2.67 24.59 1.19
N PHE A 53 -3.41 24.86 0.12
CA PHE A 53 -3.78 26.23 -0.26
C PHE A 53 -4.90 26.76 0.66
N PRO A 54 -4.98 28.09 0.86
CA PRO A 54 -6.12 28.71 1.52
C PRO A 54 -7.43 28.38 0.79
N ASP A 55 -8.53 28.22 1.55
CA ASP A 55 -9.86 27.89 1.00
C ASP A 55 -10.36 28.89 -0.05
N SER A 56 -9.90 30.14 0.00
CA SER A 56 -10.23 31.19 -0.96
C SER A 56 -9.56 31.04 -2.32
N PHE A 57 -8.59 30.14 -2.47
CA PHE A 57 -7.81 29.95 -3.69
C PHE A 57 -8.16 28.62 -4.37
N ASN A 58 -8.89 28.69 -5.49
CA ASN A 58 -9.28 27.48 -6.25
C ASN A 58 -8.10 26.96 -7.09
N TYR A 59 -7.15 26.31 -6.43
CA TYR A 59 -5.90 25.86 -7.01
C TYR A 59 -6.05 24.94 -8.25
N LYS A 60 -7.22 24.32 -8.44
CA LYS A 60 -7.48 23.43 -9.58
C LYS A 60 -7.67 24.16 -10.92
N ASP A 61 -7.96 25.46 -10.87
CA ASP A 61 -8.22 26.27 -12.06
C ASP A 61 -6.95 26.83 -12.70
N PHE A 62 -5.77 26.53 -12.13
CA PHE A 62 -4.51 27.14 -12.49
C PHE A 62 -3.46 26.12 -12.93
N VAL A 63 -2.53 26.62 -13.74
CA VAL A 63 -1.29 25.96 -14.15
C VAL A 63 -0.15 26.49 -13.30
N TYR A 64 0.71 25.59 -12.84
CA TYR A 64 1.83 25.88 -11.97
C TYR A 64 3.14 25.67 -12.70
N TYR A 65 4.05 26.61 -12.59
CA TYR A 65 5.37 26.59 -13.20
C TYR A 65 6.43 26.70 -12.09
N LEU A 66 7.43 25.83 -12.15
CA LEU A 66 8.56 25.84 -11.26
C LEU A 66 9.85 25.66 -12.07
N GLU A 67 10.80 26.55 -11.84
CA GLU A 67 12.14 26.47 -12.40
C GLU A 67 13.16 26.41 -11.26
N PHE A 68 14.01 25.38 -11.31
CA PHE A 68 15.07 25.19 -10.34
C PHE A 68 16.35 24.66 -10.99
N GLU A 69 17.47 24.93 -10.34
CA GLU A 69 18.77 24.47 -10.74
C GLU A 69 19.25 23.35 -9.80
N HIS A 70 19.80 22.28 -10.36
CA HIS A 70 20.47 21.24 -9.59
C HIS A 70 21.66 20.69 -10.38
N ASN A 71 22.84 20.62 -9.74
CA ASN A 71 24.09 20.18 -10.37
C ASN A 71 24.41 20.93 -11.66
N SER A 72 24.20 22.26 -11.67
CA SER A 72 24.39 23.16 -12.82
C SER A 72 23.48 22.89 -14.02
N GLU A 73 22.45 22.05 -13.87
CA GLU A 73 21.40 21.83 -14.86
C GLU A 73 20.11 22.54 -14.42
N ILE A 74 19.43 23.14 -15.39
CA ILE A 74 18.14 23.82 -15.17
C ILE A 74 17.02 22.84 -15.48
N TYR A 75 16.11 22.69 -14.52
CA TYR A 75 14.89 21.91 -14.63
C TYR A 75 13.70 22.84 -14.56
N ILE A 76 12.76 22.64 -15.48
CA ILE A 76 11.48 23.35 -15.49
C ILE A 76 10.38 22.32 -15.38
N ILE A 77 9.47 22.51 -14.43
CA ILE A 77 8.29 21.66 -14.22
C ILE A 77 7.05 22.52 -14.36
N VAL A 78 6.13 22.05 -15.20
CA VAL A 78 4.78 22.59 -15.30
C VAL A 78 3.80 21.53 -14.82
N ARG A 79 2.89 21.91 -13.93
CA ARG A 79 1.82 21.04 -13.41
C ARG A 79 0.46 21.64 -13.72
N SER A 80 -0.45 20.80 -14.22
CA SER A 80 -1.87 21.11 -14.37
C SER A 80 -2.70 19.92 -13.88
N GLY A 81 -3.38 20.07 -12.75
CA GLY A 81 -4.06 18.95 -12.09
C GLY A 81 -3.10 17.82 -11.70
N ASP A 82 -3.26 16.65 -12.33
CA ASP A 82 -2.42 15.47 -12.10
C ASP A 82 -1.34 15.28 -13.18
N GLU A 83 -1.34 16.10 -14.22
CA GLU A 83 -0.40 16.03 -15.34
C GLU A 83 0.83 16.92 -15.09
N PHE A 84 1.99 16.45 -15.53
CA PHE A 84 3.26 17.14 -15.41
C PHE A 84 4.00 17.18 -16.74
N VAL A 85 4.62 18.32 -17.02
CA VAL A 85 5.57 18.50 -18.12
C VAL A 85 6.91 18.94 -17.53
N LEU A 86 7.97 18.21 -17.81
CA LEU A 86 9.32 18.50 -17.31
C LEU A 86 10.27 18.74 -18.48
N LYS A 87 11.06 19.81 -18.40
CA LYS A 87 12.11 20.14 -19.38
C LYS A 87 13.47 20.23 -18.70
N TYR A 88 14.48 19.63 -19.32
CA TYR A 88 15.87 19.62 -18.83
C TYR A 88 16.82 19.33 -20.01
N SER A 89 17.95 20.04 -20.11
CA SER A 89 19.00 19.79 -21.13
C SER A 89 18.45 19.47 -22.55
N ASP A 90 17.51 20.28 -23.04
CA ASP A 90 16.76 20.14 -24.32
C ASP A 90 15.78 18.96 -24.47
N LYS A 91 15.60 18.14 -23.43
CA LYS A 91 14.61 17.06 -23.39
C LYS A 91 13.31 17.54 -22.76
N LEU A 92 12.20 16.95 -23.20
CA LEU A 92 10.87 17.16 -22.66
C LEU A 92 10.29 15.81 -22.24
N GLY A 93 9.81 15.72 -20.99
CA GLY A 93 9.04 14.59 -20.47
C GLY A 93 7.62 15.03 -20.16
N VAL A 94 6.65 14.19 -20.48
CA VAL A 94 5.24 14.36 -20.11
C VAL A 94 4.86 13.18 -19.24
N PHE A 95 4.17 13.44 -18.14
CA PHE A 95 3.79 12.45 -17.14
C PHE A 95 2.32 12.60 -16.77
N GLU A 96 1.58 11.50 -16.78
CA GLU A 96 0.14 11.49 -16.46
C GLU A 96 -0.12 11.33 -14.95
N GLY A 97 0.93 11.36 -14.13
CA GLY A 97 0.78 11.30 -12.68
C GLY A 97 2.08 11.31 -11.90
N MET A 98 1.95 11.52 -10.59
CA MET A 98 3.06 11.60 -9.64
C MET A 98 3.94 10.34 -9.61
N SER A 99 3.37 9.16 -9.85
CA SER A 99 4.14 7.90 -9.83
C SER A 99 5.18 7.84 -10.96
N GLU A 100 4.86 8.38 -12.13
CA GLU A 100 5.78 8.42 -13.27
C GLU A 100 6.85 9.49 -13.07
N LEU A 101 6.44 10.70 -12.67
CA LEU A 101 7.36 11.80 -12.35
C LEU A 101 8.36 11.37 -11.26
N LYS A 102 7.90 10.69 -10.21
CA LYS A 102 8.75 10.16 -9.13
C LYS A 102 9.85 9.23 -9.65
N ARG A 103 9.48 8.27 -10.51
CA ARG A 103 10.45 7.32 -11.10
C ARG A 103 11.46 8.04 -11.98
N PHE A 104 10.99 9.00 -12.76
CA PHE A 104 11.86 9.85 -13.58
C PHE A 104 12.82 10.67 -12.70
N TRP A 105 12.31 11.33 -11.67
CA TRP A 105 13.08 12.15 -10.73
C TRP A 105 14.21 11.36 -10.09
N ASN A 106 13.89 10.19 -9.53
CA ASN A 106 14.84 9.29 -8.87
C ASN A 106 16.02 8.90 -9.78
N ASN A 107 15.77 8.77 -11.08
CA ASN A 107 16.76 8.27 -12.04
C ASN A 107 17.54 9.38 -12.75
N ASN A 108 16.98 10.59 -12.87
CA ASN A 108 17.54 11.65 -13.72
C ASN A 108 17.93 12.93 -12.97
N ILE A 109 17.36 13.20 -11.79
CA ILE A 109 17.60 14.44 -11.04
C ILE A 109 18.49 14.12 -9.84
N PHE A 110 17.95 13.40 -8.85
CA PHE A 110 18.70 12.81 -7.75
C PHE A 110 17.92 11.63 -7.16
N GLN A 111 18.63 10.72 -6.49
CA GLN A 111 18.01 9.54 -5.89
C GLN A 111 17.10 9.93 -4.73
N LEU A 112 15.86 9.45 -4.76
CA LEU A 112 14.91 9.64 -3.68
C LEU A 112 15.06 8.50 -2.65
N PRO A 113 14.74 8.76 -1.36
CA PRO A 113 14.78 7.73 -0.33
C PRO A 113 13.90 6.51 -0.67
N MET A 114 14.36 5.33 -0.26
CA MET A 114 13.64 4.06 -0.42
C MET A 114 13.15 3.58 0.94
N ILE A 115 11.84 3.59 1.15
CA ILE A 115 11.24 3.17 2.41
C ILE A 115 10.56 1.81 2.27
N GLN A 116 10.55 1.04 3.35
CA GLN A 116 9.70 -0.12 3.46
C GLN A 116 8.32 0.32 3.95
N PHE A 117 7.31 0.18 3.10
CA PHE A 117 5.94 0.54 3.39
C PHE A 117 5.05 -0.68 3.18
N GLN A 118 4.29 -1.08 4.22
CA GLN A 118 3.43 -2.28 4.19
C GLN A 118 4.14 -3.58 3.75
N GLY A 119 5.44 -3.70 4.02
CA GLY A 119 6.25 -4.89 3.71
C GLY A 119 6.93 -4.88 2.34
N GLU A 120 6.69 -3.85 1.51
CA GLU A 120 7.34 -3.67 0.20
C GLU A 120 8.29 -2.47 0.21
N LYS A 121 9.41 -2.59 -0.52
CA LYS A 121 10.34 -1.48 -0.74
C LYS A 121 9.82 -0.58 -1.87
N ARG A 122 9.64 0.71 -1.59
CA ARG A 122 9.18 1.69 -2.58
C ARG A 122 9.95 3.00 -2.47
N ILE A 123 10.08 3.69 -3.61
CA ILE A 123 10.54 5.08 -3.63
C ILE A 123 9.50 5.91 -2.89
N VAL A 124 9.97 6.74 -1.95
CA VAL A 124 9.13 7.63 -1.17
C VAL A 124 8.35 8.58 -2.07
N ASP A 125 7.08 8.86 -1.74
CA ASP A 125 6.29 9.83 -2.49
C ASP A 125 6.71 11.26 -2.12
N MET A 126 6.55 12.19 -3.07
CA MET A 126 6.91 13.60 -2.87
C MET A 126 6.19 14.25 -1.68
N GLU A 127 4.97 13.80 -1.38
CA GLU A 127 4.20 14.25 -0.21
C GLU A 127 4.93 14.01 1.13
N LEU A 128 5.64 12.89 1.27
CA LEU A 128 6.42 12.60 2.47
C LEU A 128 7.83 13.21 2.36
N PHE A 129 8.42 13.18 1.16
CA PHE A 129 9.76 13.72 0.90
C PHE A 129 9.87 15.22 1.15
N VAL A 130 8.87 16.00 0.70
CA VAL A 130 8.83 17.47 0.88
C VAL A 130 8.90 17.86 2.35
N GLN A 131 8.38 17.04 3.27
CA GLN A 131 8.42 17.32 4.71
C GLN A 131 9.82 17.27 5.32
N LEU A 132 10.80 16.76 4.57
CA LEU A 132 12.20 16.82 4.96
C LEU A 132 12.70 18.28 5.02
N PHE A 133 12.13 19.14 4.16
CA PHE A 133 12.62 20.49 3.94
C PHE A 133 11.54 21.58 3.94
N PHE A 134 10.28 21.22 4.21
CA PHE A 134 9.15 22.15 4.26
C PHE A 134 8.38 22.08 5.57
N VAL A 135 8.04 23.26 6.11
CA VAL A 135 7.10 23.45 7.23
C VAL A 135 6.06 24.49 6.83
N GLY A 136 4.77 24.12 6.87
CA GLY A 136 3.65 25.00 6.53
C GLY A 136 3.19 25.91 7.66
N GLN A 137 2.41 26.94 7.32
CA GLN A 137 1.80 27.86 8.29
C GLN A 137 0.64 27.18 9.05
N ASP A 138 -0.29 26.58 8.32
CA ASP A 138 -1.50 25.94 8.87
C ASP A 138 -1.29 24.44 9.12
N GLY A 139 -2.04 23.88 10.08
CA GLY A 139 -2.03 22.45 10.37
C GLY A 139 -0.77 21.94 11.07
N LYS A 140 -0.01 22.83 11.73
CA LYS A 140 1.12 22.46 12.57
C LYS A 140 0.64 21.56 13.72
N ASP A 141 1.21 20.37 13.78
CA ASP A 141 1.06 19.42 14.88
C ASP A 141 2.38 18.70 15.05
N THR A 142 3.12 19.07 16.09
CA THR A 142 4.46 18.53 16.37
C THR A 142 4.45 17.02 16.68
N SER A 143 3.27 16.41 16.90
CA SER A 143 3.13 14.99 17.22
C SER A 143 3.02 14.08 16.00
N THR A 144 2.88 14.65 14.80
CA THR A 144 2.68 13.91 13.55
C THR A 144 3.35 14.60 12.34
N ILE A 145 3.23 13.97 11.18
CA ILE A 145 3.61 14.52 9.89
C ILE A 145 2.50 15.40 9.31
N PHE A 146 2.85 16.36 8.46
CA PHE A 146 1.86 17.07 7.66
C PHE A 146 1.09 16.09 6.75
N ASN A 147 -0.19 16.35 6.47
CA ASN A 147 -1.04 15.49 5.66
C ASN A 147 -1.10 14.02 6.14
N SER A 148 -1.22 13.79 7.45
CA SER A 148 -1.33 12.45 8.03
C SER A 148 -2.52 11.68 7.45
N GLY A 149 -2.26 10.54 6.81
CA GLY A 149 -3.29 9.75 6.14
C GLY A 149 -2.71 8.47 5.59
N PHE A 150 -2.14 8.54 4.39
CA PHE A 150 -1.45 7.40 3.77
C PHE A 150 -0.11 7.10 4.44
N TYR A 151 0.64 8.13 4.84
CA TYR A 151 1.89 8.02 5.57
C TYR A 151 1.74 8.41 7.05
N HIS A 152 2.68 7.93 7.86
CA HIS A 152 2.76 8.19 9.29
C HIS A 152 4.19 8.58 9.71
N LYS A 153 4.33 9.01 10.97
CA LYS A 153 5.61 9.44 11.54
C LYS A 153 6.73 8.39 11.45
N ASP A 154 6.39 7.10 11.51
CA ASP A 154 7.38 6.03 11.37
C ASP A 154 7.91 5.92 9.94
N ASP A 155 7.11 6.26 8.93
CA ASP A 155 7.57 6.32 7.55
C ASP A 155 8.55 7.48 7.34
N PHE A 156 8.32 8.62 7.99
CA PHE A 156 9.25 9.75 8.00
C PHE A 156 10.59 9.37 8.65
N ARG A 157 10.54 8.65 9.78
CA ARG A 157 11.75 8.12 10.44
C ARG A 157 12.53 7.19 9.53
N ASN A 158 11.84 6.23 8.92
CA ASN A 158 12.44 5.31 7.96
C ASN A 158 13.02 6.04 6.73
N MET A 159 12.37 7.12 6.28
CA MET A 159 12.86 7.96 5.19
C MET A 159 14.17 8.68 5.57
N LEU A 160 14.25 9.28 6.76
CA LEU A 160 15.48 9.92 7.26
C LEU A 160 16.65 8.95 7.27
N LEU A 161 16.43 7.76 7.84
CA LEU A 161 17.45 6.71 7.90
C LEU A 161 17.83 6.20 6.50
N SER A 162 16.86 6.02 5.60
CA SER A 162 17.16 5.61 4.23
C SER A 162 17.99 6.64 3.48
N TYR A 163 17.76 7.93 3.75
CA TYR A 163 18.39 9.00 2.98
C TYR A 163 19.79 9.36 3.46
N SER A 164 20.12 9.10 4.73
CA SER A 164 21.47 9.28 5.26
C SER A 164 22.50 8.28 4.70
N GLY A 165 22.05 7.24 3.99
CA GLY A 165 22.93 6.21 3.40
C GLY A 165 23.31 5.08 4.37
N ASP A 166 22.87 5.12 5.63
CA ASP A 166 23.17 4.12 6.67
C ASP A 166 22.36 2.82 6.54
N PHE A 167 21.66 2.60 5.42
CA PHE A 167 20.81 1.42 5.22
C PHE A 167 21.62 0.20 4.76
N SER A 168 22.03 -0.64 5.71
CA SER A 168 22.38 -2.04 5.42
C SER A 168 21.11 -2.77 4.97
N SER A 169 21.23 -3.58 3.93
CA SER A 169 20.12 -4.29 3.30
C SER A 169 19.40 -5.22 4.29
N GLU A 170 18.35 -4.72 4.94
CA GLU A 170 17.47 -5.56 5.77
C GLU A 170 16.86 -6.66 4.90
N ILE A 171 16.96 -7.90 5.40
CA ILE A 171 16.08 -9.00 5.00
C ILE A 171 14.69 -8.64 5.53
N THR A 172 13.74 -8.48 4.62
CA THR A 172 12.42 -7.97 4.98
C THR A 172 11.72 -8.92 5.97
N PRO A 173 10.87 -8.40 6.89
CA PRO A 173 10.02 -9.25 7.74
C PRO A 173 9.18 -10.26 6.94
N THR A 174 8.84 -9.89 5.70
CA THR A 174 8.15 -10.72 4.70
C THR A 174 9.00 -11.89 4.22
N GLU A 175 10.29 -11.67 3.92
CA GLU A 175 11.25 -12.72 3.57
C GLU A 175 11.53 -13.64 4.76
N ILE A 176 11.68 -13.09 5.97
CA ILE A 176 11.81 -13.87 7.21
C ILE A 176 10.57 -14.76 7.41
N LYS A 177 9.36 -14.23 7.14
CA LYS A 177 8.12 -15.00 7.22
C LYS A 177 8.08 -16.12 6.18
N LYS A 178 8.43 -15.84 4.91
CA LYS A 178 8.51 -16.85 3.84
C LYS A 178 9.49 -17.98 4.18
N ILE A 179 10.66 -17.64 4.72
CA ILE A 179 11.66 -18.62 5.16
C ILE A 179 11.12 -19.47 6.32
N LYS A 180 10.47 -18.85 7.31
CA LYS A 180 9.82 -19.58 8.43
C LYS A 180 8.72 -20.53 7.95
N ASP A 181 7.89 -20.08 7.01
CA ASP A 181 6.81 -20.90 6.44
C ASP A 181 7.39 -22.10 5.67
N LYS A 182 8.47 -21.90 4.90
CA LYS A 182 9.16 -22.98 4.18
C LYS A 182 9.82 -23.99 5.13
N ILE A 183 10.48 -23.52 6.20
CA ILE A 183 11.03 -24.40 7.24
C ILE A 183 9.92 -25.25 7.88
N LYS A 184 8.75 -24.67 8.12
CA LYS A 184 7.60 -25.40 8.70
C LYS A 184 7.09 -26.49 7.76
N GLU A 185 6.99 -26.20 6.47
CA GLU A 185 6.61 -27.16 5.43
C GLU A 185 7.61 -28.32 5.33
N LEU A 186 8.91 -28.01 5.26
CA LEU A 186 9.97 -29.02 5.19
C LEU A 186 10.01 -29.91 6.44
N LYS A 187 9.82 -29.34 7.64
CA LYS A 187 9.71 -30.13 8.89
C LYS A 187 8.52 -31.08 8.91
N ALA A 188 7.37 -30.64 8.37
CA ALA A 188 6.19 -31.50 8.24
C ALA A 188 6.46 -32.67 7.28
N ARG A 189 7.02 -32.38 6.10
CA ARG A 189 7.37 -33.39 5.09
C ARG A 189 8.41 -34.38 5.61
N ARG A 190 9.43 -33.91 6.32
CA ARG A 190 10.43 -34.76 6.98
C ARG A 190 9.78 -35.75 7.96
N LYS A 191 8.83 -35.28 8.77
CA LYS A 191 8.12 -36.12 9.75
C LYS A 191 7.31 -37.22 9.07
N GLU A 192 6.65 -36.90 7.96
CA GLU A 192 5.92 -37.91 7.16
C GLU A 192 6.87 -38.97 6.60
N GLN A 193 8.01 -38.56 6.05
CA GLN A 193 9.02 -39.48 5.50
C GLN A 193 9.68 -40.35 6.57
N LEU A 194 9.94 -39.81 7.76
CA LEU A 194 10.44 -40.59 8.90
C LEU A 194 9.45 -41.64 9.37
N ASN A 195 8.18 -41.27 9.52
CA ASN A 195 7.12 -42.22 9.87
C ASN A 195 7.03 -43.36 8.83
N LEU A 196 7.22 -43.03 7.55
CA LEU A 196 7.26 -44.00 6.46
C LEU A 196 8.48 -44.93 6.58
N SER A 197 9.67 -44.38 6.82
CA SER A 197 10.92 -45.14 6.99
C SER A 197 10.86 -46.12 8.19
N ASP A 198 10.39 -45.66 9.35
CA ASP A 198 10.26 -46.48 10.56
C ASP A 198 9.27 -47.63 10.37
N PHE A 199 8.18 -47.39 9.64
CA PHE A 199 7.22 -48.42 9.27
C PHE A 199 7.84 -49.47 8.35
N TYR A 200 8.59 -49.07 7.31
CA TYR A 200 9.26 -50.04 6.45
C TYR A 200 10.34 -50.85 7.17
N LYS A 201 11.09 -50.25 8.09
CA LYS A 201 12.09 -50.98 8.89
C LYS A 201 11.48 -52.02 9.83
N THR A 202 10.25 -51.81 10.28
CA THR A 202 9.51 -52.76 11.12
C THR A 202 8.82 -53.86 10.32
N VAL A 203 8.41 -53.61 9.08
CA VAL A 203 7.74 -54.58 8.19
C VAL A 203 8.72 -55.37 7.32
N ALA A 204 9.87 -54.81 6.94
CA ALA A 204 10.90 -55.44 6.09
C ALA A 204 11.69 -56.58 6.78
N VAL A 205 11.33 -56.98 8.00
CA VAL A 205 11.87 -58.19 8.65
C VAL A 205 11.31 -59.49 8.02
N ALA A 206 10.51 -59.40 6.95
CA ALA A 206 10.14 -60.54 6.09
C ALA A 206 10.82 -60.42 4.70
N PRO A 207 12.10 -60.85 4.54
CA PRO A 207 12.80 -60.86 3.26
C PRO A 207 12.17 -61.75 2.17
N GLU A 208 11.15 -62.55 2.52
CA GLU A 208 10.48 -63.46 1.58
C GLU A 208 9.58 -62.75 0.56
N TYR A 209 9.17 -61.50 0.80
CA TYR A 209 8.07 -60.85 0.06
C TYR A 209 8.46 -60.35 -1.34
N LEU A 210 9.66 -59.79 -1.53
CA LEU A 210 10.13 -59.34 -2.87
C LEU A 210 10.35 -60.50 -3.85
N SER A 211 10.50 -61.74 -3.34
CA SER A 211 10.67 -62.94 -4.16
C SER A 211 9.33 -63.58 -4.62
N LYS A 212 8.20 -63.20 -4.01
CA LYS A 212 6.86 -63.73 -4.31
C LYS A 212 6.05 -62.87 -5.29
N ILE A 213 6.61 -61.82 -5.88
CA ILE A 213 6.04 -61.16 -7.07
C ILE A 213 6.30 -62.08 -8.28
N LYS A 214 5.62 -63.22 -8.32
CA LYS A 214 5.81 -64.23 -9.36
C LYS A 214 5.16 -63.86 -10.71
N ASP A 215 4.44 -62.74 -10.78
CA ASP A 215 3.97 -62.19 -12.06
C ASP A 215 3.66 -60.68 -11.96
N ARG A 216 4.63 -59.83 -12.33
CA ARG A 216 4.48 -58.35 -12.31
C ARG A 216 3.33 -57.89 -13.21
N ASP A 217 3.05 -58.64 -14.27
CA ASP A 217 1.96 -58.37 -15.20
C ASP A 217 0.57 -58.68 -14.61
N ALA A 218 0.46 -59.72 -13.77
CA ALA A 218 -0.78 -60.02 -13.05
C ALA A 218 -1.11 -58.97 -11.98
N PHE A 219 -0.08 -58.39 -11.34
CA PHE A 219 -0.25 -57.28 -10.40
C PHE A 219 -0.70 -56.00 -11.12
N ASN A 220 -0.02 -55.63 -12.22
CA ASN A 220 -0.40 -54.45 -13.02
C ASN A 220 -1.84 -54.54 -13.54
N LYS A 221 -2.22 -55.69 -14.09
CA LYS A 221 -3.58 -55.91 -14.60
C LYS A 221 -4.66 -55.75 -13.51
N ARG A 222 -4.37 -56.17 -12.28
CA ARG A 222 -5.30 -55.99 -11.15
C ARG A 222 -5.41 -54.53 -10.71
N VAL A 223 -4.30 -53.79 -10.69
CA VAL A 223 -4.32 -52.34 -10.41
C VAL A 223 -5.16 -51.61 -11.45
N ASP A 224 -5.02 -51.96 -12.74
CA ASP A 224 -5.83 -51.40 -13.82
C ASP A 224 -7.33 -51.73 -13.66
N GLU A 225 -7.66 -52.96 -13.27
CA GLU A 225 -9.05 -53.37 -12.97
C GLU A 225 -9.62 -52.57 -11.79
N MET A 226 -8.85 -52.36 -10.72
CA MET A 226 -9.26 -51.53 -9.57
C MET A 226 -9.46 -50.06 -9.93
N ASP A 227 -8.58 -49.47 -10.75
CA ASP A 227 -8.72 -48.09 -11.21
C ASP A 227 -9.98 -47.96 -12.08
N SER A 228 -10.29 -48.94 -12.95
CA SER A 228 -11.50 -48.93 -13.78
C SER A 228 -12.80 -48.95 -12.97
N ILE A 229 -12.85 -49.74 -11.89
CA ILE A 229 -13.99 -49.79 -10.97
C ILE A 229 -14.11 -48.48 -10.19
N THR A 230 -12.97 -47.91 -9.78
CA THR A 230 -12.93 -46.63 -9.04
C THR A 230 -13.43 -45.47 -9.91
N ASP A 231 -13.08 -45.44 -11.19
CA ASP A 231 -13.57 -44.47 -12.16
C ASP A 231 -15.07 -44.62 -12.39
N LEU A 232 -15.56 -45.86 -12.52
CA LEU A 232 -16.99 -46.15 -12.67
C LEU A 232 -17.79 -45.69 -11.43
N ILE A 233 -17.30 -45.99 -10.22
CA ILE A 233 -17.89 -45.50 -8.96
C ILE A 233 -17.93 -43.97 -8.93
N THR A 234 -16.87 -43.32 -9.42
CA THR A 234 -16.79 -41.85 -9.47
C THR A 234 -17.81 -41.25 -10.42
N GLU A 235 -18.00 -41.83 -11.61
CA GLU A 235 -19.04 -41.40 -12.55
C GLU A 235 -20.45 -41.58 -11.99
N ILE A 236 -20.75 -42.73 -11.39
CA ILE A 236 -22.06 -43.02 -10.79
C ILE A 236 -22.32 -42.05 -9.62
N LYS A 237 -21.32 -41.77 -8.78
CA LYS A 237 -21.41 -40.76 -7.71
C LYS A 237 -21.68 -39.35 -8.25
N LYS A 238 -21.06 -38.95 -9.37
CA LYS A 238 -21.33 -37.65 -10.02
C LYS A 238 -22.79 -37.55 -10.47
N LYS A 239 -23.32 -38.60 -11.13
CA LYS A 239 -24.74 -38.66 -11.55
C LYS A 239 -25.68 -38.58 -10.35
N ARG A 240 -25.42 -39.36 -9.29
CA ARG A 240 -26.21 -39.34 -8.06
C ARG A 240 -26.19 -37.96 -7.39
N ASN A 241 -25.02 -37.34 -7.26
CA ASN A 241 -24.89 -36.03 -6.62
C ASN A 241 -25.63 -34.94 -7.40
N ARG A 242 -25.65 -35.02 -8.74
CA ARG A 242 -26.45 -34.12 -9.59
C ARG A 242 -27.94 -34.27 -9.33
N LEU A 243 -28.46 -35.50 -9.35
CA LEU A 243 -29.88 -35.75 -9.06
C LEU A 243 -30.26 -35.36 -7.63
N ALA A 244 -29.37 -35.57 -6.66
CA ALA A 244 -29.58 -35.14 -5.28
C ALA A 244 -29.61 -33.61 -5.13
N ALA A 245 -28.77 -32.88 -5.86
CA ALA A 245 -28.80 -31.42 -5.90
C ALA A 245 -30.09 -30.90 -6.55
N GLU A 246 -30.51 -31.49 -7.68
CA GLU A 246 -31.77 -31.15 -8.34
C GLU A 246 -32.96 -31.43 -7.41
N LYS A 247 -33.02 -32.60 -6.76
CA LYS A 247 -34.02 -32.94 -5.74
C LYS A 247 -34.03 -31.95 -4.57
N SER A 248 -32.87 -31.49 -4.11
CA SER A 248 -32.77 -30.50 -3.03
C SER A 248 -33.39 -29.16 -3.43
N LEU A 249 -33.13 -28.71 -4.67
CA LEU A 249 -33.73 -27.50 -5.22
C LEU A 249 -35.26 -27.59 -5.27
N TRP A 250 -35.80 -28.71 -5.77
CA TRP A 250 -37.25 -28.95 -5.81
C TRP A 250 -37.88 -29.00 -4.41
N ASN A 251 -37.18 -29.57 -3.42
CA ASN A 251 -37.61 -29.52 -2.02
C ASN A 251 -37.61 -28.10 -1.44
N GLY A 252 -36.65 -27.26 -1.86
CA GLY A 252 -36.62 -25.83 -1.52
C GLY A 252 -37.85 -25.10 -2.06
N THR A 253 -38.14 -25.25 -3.35
CA THR A 253 -39.33 -24.68 -4.00
C THR A 253 -40.64 -25.15 -3.33
N LEU A 254 -40.72 -26.43 -2.95
CA LEU A 254 -41.87 -26.98 -2.23
C LEU A 254 -42.06 -26.32 -0.85
N LYS A 255 -40.98 -26.07 -0.11
CA LYS A 255 -41.05 -25.37 1.20
C LYS A 255 -41.53 -23.93 1.05
N GLU A 256 -41.05 -23.21 0.04
CA GLU A 256 -41.49 -21.85 -0.26
C GLU A 256 -42.98 -21.78 -0.61
N LEU A 257 -43.44 -22.66 -1.51
CA LEU A 257 -44.85 -22.75 -1.90
C LEU A 257 -45.75 -23.10 -0.69
N ASN A 258 -45.32 -24.01 0.17
CA ASN A 258 -46.05 -24.35 1.39
C ASN A 258 -46.08 -23.20 2.42
N SER A 259 -45.00 -22.41 2.52
CA SER A 259 -44.95 -21.22 3.37
C SER A 259 -45.91 -20.13 2.89
N LEU A 260 -45.92 -19.85 1.58
CA LEU A 260 -46.87 -18.95 0.94
C LEU A 260 -48.32 -19.39 1.20
N ASN A 261 -48.59 -20.70 1.16
CA ASN A 261 -49.92 -21.24 1.43
C ASN A 261 -50.39 -21.02 2.89
N ARG A 262 -49.45 -20.93 3.85
CA ARG A 262 -49.75 -20.62 5.26
C ARG A 262 -50.01 -19.12 5.47
N ASN A 263 -49.20 -18.24 4.87
CA ASN A 263 -49.30 -16.79 5.07
C ASN A 263 -50.56 -16.17 4.45
N ILE A 264 -51.07 -16.71 3.33
CA ILE A 264 -52.26 -16.19 2.64
C ILE A 264 -53.57 -16.40 3.44
N LYS A 265 -53.59 -17.29 4.45
CA LYS A 265 -54.77 -17.45 5.32
C LYS A 265 -54.96 -16.28 6.32
N VAL A 266 -53.99 -15.40 6.49
CA VAL A 266 -54.00 -14.34 7.53
C VAL A 266 -53.96 -12.92 6.93
N GLY A 267 -53.94 -12.77 5.60
CA GLY A 267 -53.97 -11.47 4.90
C GLY A 267 -53.83 -11.62 3.37
N GLU A 268 -54.14 -10.55 2.63
CA GLU A 268 -54.03 -10.48 1.16
C GLU A 268 -52.62 -10.00 0.75
N LEU A 269 -51.97 -10.71 -0.20
CA LEU A 269 -50.68 -10.30 -0.77
C LEU A 269 -50.92 -9.40 -1.98
N ARG A 270 -50.28 -8.22 -2.00
CA ARG A 270 -50.28 -7.28 -3.13
C ARG A 270 -48.86 -6.94 -3.57
N CYS A 271 -48.64 -6.80 -4.87
CA CYS A 271 -47.37 -6.31 -5.41
C CYS A 271 -47.22 -4.81 -5.07
N MET A 272 -46.12 -4.41 -4.44
CA MET A 272 -45.91 -3.00 -4.07
C MET A 272 -45.83 -2.06 -5.28
N ASP A 273 -45.33 -2.54 -6.42
CA ASP A 273 -45.08 -1.70 -7.60
C ASP A 273 -46.33 -1.46 -8.46
N CYS A 274 -47.32 -2.39 -8.42
CA CYS A 274 -48.49 -2.32 -9.29
C CYS A 274 -49.83 -2.66 -8.60
N ASP A 275 -49.83 -2.86 -7.28
CA ASP A 275 -50.97 -3.25 -6.43
C ASP A 275 -51.70 -4.53 -6.87
N SER A 276 -51.07 -5.36 -7.72
CA SER A 276 -51.70 -6.58 -8.26
C SER A 276 -51.73 -7.70 -7.23
N THR A 277 -52.86 -8.42 -7.19
CA THR A 277 -53.10 -9.64 -6.40
C THR A 277 -52.75 -10.92 -7.18
N HIS A 278 -52.28 -10.79 -8.42
CA HIS A 278 -51.89 -11.91 -9.28
C HIS A 278 -50.39 -12.19 -9.18
N ILE A 279 -50.02 -13.29 -8.53
CA ILE A 279 -48.62 -13.71 -8.35
C ILE A 279 -48.35 -14.92 -9.25
N ALA A 280 -47.39 -14.79 -10.17
CA ALA A 280 -47.05 -15.85 -11.12
C ALA A 280 -45.81 -16.65 -10.71
N TYR A 281 -45.88 -17.99 -10.79
CA TYR A 281 -44.71 -18.87 -10.69
C TYR A 281 -44.05 -18.95 -12.07
N LYS A 282 -42.74 -18.70 -12.14
CA LYS A 282 -41.97 -18.80 -13.38
C LYS A 282 -40.92 -19.90 -13.25
N GLY A 283 -40.95 -20.87 -14.17
CA GLY A 283 -39.94 -21.93 -14.23
C GLY A 283 -38.53 -21.39 -14.50
N THR A 284 -37.51 -22.15 -14.07
CA THR A 284 -36.07 -21.80 -14.17
C THR A 284 -35.54 -21.71 -15.60
N SER A 285 -36.21 -22.31 -16.59
CA SER A 285 -35.91 -22.06 -18.00
C SER A 285 -36.55 -20.73 -18.43
N LYS A 286 -35.70 -19.74 -18.71
CA LYS A 286 -36.14 -18.45 -19.27
C LYS A 286 -37.11 -18.71 -20.44
N SER A 287 -38.38 -18.35 -20.21
CA SER A 287 -39.50 -18.15 -21.17
C SER A 287 -40.33 -19.33 -21.73
N LYS A 288 -40.92 -20.25 -20.94
CA LYS A 288 -41.99 -21.13 -21.50
C LYS A 288 -43.30 -21.33 -20.73
N TYR A 289 -43.38 -21.07 -19.43
CA TYR A 289 -44.65 -21.19 -18.70
C TYR A 289 -44.64 -20.34 -17.43
N SER A 290 -45.69 -19.53 -17.26
CA SER A 290 -45.98 -18.74 -16.07
C SER A 290 -47.38 -19.11 -15.60
N PHE A 291 -47.50 -19.64 -14.38
CA PHE A 291 -48.79 -20.06 -13.82
C PHE A 291 -49.25 -19.05 -12.78
N ASP A 292 -50.51 -18.60 -12.87
CA ASP A 292 -51.13 -17.77 -11.85
C ASP A 292 -51.41 -18.61 -10.60
N ILE A 293 -50.68 -18.33 -9.51
CA ILE A 293 -50.73 -19.07 -8.25
C ILE A 293 -51.88 -18.57 -7.35
N SER A 294 -52.65 -17.56 -7.78
CA SER A 294 -53.62 -16.90 -6.91
C SER A 294 -54.78 -17.81 -6.48
N THR A 295 -55.08 -18.88 -7.22
CA THR A 295 -56.12 -19.85 -6.82
C THR A 295 -55.57 -21.02 -5.98
N PRO A 296 -56.25 -21.42 -4.87
CA PRO A 296 -55.84 -22.58 -4.06
C PRO A 296 -55.80 -23.91 -4.83
N LEU A 297 -56.64 -24.07 -5.86
CA LEU A 297 -56.73 -25.29 -6.66
C LEU A 297 -55.47 -25.51 -7.53
N MET A 298 -55.04 -24.48 -8.28
CA MET A 298 -53.83 -24.56 -9.10
C MET A 298 -52.58 -24.76 -8.25
N ARG A 299 -52.51 -24.14 -7.06
CA ARG A 299 -51.44 -24.40 -6.08
C ARG A 299 -51.34 -25.86 -5.69
N LYS A 300 -52.48 -26.50 -5.40
CA LYS A 300 -52.51 -27.92 -5.03
C LYS A 300 -51.98 -28.80 -6.16
N GLN A 301 -52.38 -28.54 -7.40
CA GLN A 301 -51.91 -29.28 -8.58
C GLN A 301 -50.40 -29.12 -8.83
N ILE A 302 -49.87 -27.90 -8.65
CA ILE A 302 -48.42 -27.64 -8.78
C ILE A 302 -47.65 -28.37 -7.67
N ILE A 303 -48.15 -28.34 -6.43
CA ILE A 303 -47.56 -29.07 -5.30
C ILE A 303 -47.55 -30.58 -5.57
N GLU A 304 -48.64 -31.16 -6.06
CA GLU A 304 -48.73 -32.58 -6.43
C GLU A 304 -47.71 -32.94 -7.52
N SER A 305 -47.63 -32.15 -8.59
CA SER A 305 -46.65 -32.37 -9.66
C SER A 305 -45.18 -32.27 -9.19
N ILE A 306 -44.89 -31.35 -8.26
CA ILE A 306 -43.55 -31.24 -7.66
C ILE A 306 -43.25 -32.46 -6.78
N ASN A 307 -44.22 -32.96 -6.03
CA ASN A 307 -44.06 -34.16 -5.20
C ASN A 307 -43.81 -35.42 -6.04
N GLU A 308 -44.50 -35.58 -7.18
CA GLU A 308 -44.24 -36.67 -8.13
C GLU A 308 -42.79 -36.62 -8.63
N LYS A 309 -42.32 -35.46 -9.10
CA LYS A 309 -40.91 -35.31 -9.53
C LYS A 309 -39.91 -35.62 -8.42
N ILE A 310 -40.19 -35.20 -7.19
CA ILE A 310 -39.32 -35.52 -6.03
C ILE A 310 -39.31 -37.04 -5.78
N SER A 311 -40.43 -37.72 -5.98
CA SER A 311 -40.53 -39.19 -5.88
C SER A 311 -39.68 -39.87 -6.95
N ASP A 312 -39.78 -39.43 -8.20
CA ASP A 312 -38.99 -39.96 -9.33
C ASP A 312 -37.49 -39.83 -9.07
N PHE A 313 -37.03 -38.63 -8.68
CA PHE A 313 -35.63 -38.42 -8.29
C PHE A 313 -35.21 -39.31 -7.11
N THR A 314 -36.11 -39.60 -6.18
CA THR A 314 -35.82 -40.48 -5.04
C THR A 314 -35.63 -41.92 -5.48
N GLU A 315 -36.41 -42.40 -6.44
CA GLU A 315 -36.25 -43.75 -6.99
C GLU A 315 -34.95 -43.88 -7.80
N GLU A 316 -34.62 -42.89 -8.63
CA GLU A 316 -33.37 -42.89 -9.40
C GLU A 316 -32.13 -42.85 -8.50
N ILE A 317 -32.15 -42.02 -7.45
CA ILE A 317 -31.06 -41.99 -6.46
C ILE A 317 -30.87 -43.36 -5.81
N LYS A 318 -31.96 -44.04 -5.42
CA LYS A 318 -31.89 -45.40 -4.85
C LYS A 318 -31.28 -46.42 -5.81
N LYS A 319 -31.60 -46.34 -7.11
CA LYS A 319 -31.00 -47.21 -8.13
C LYS A 319 -29.49 -46.99 -8.24
N LEU A 320 -29.05 -45.72 -8.27
CA LEU A 320 -27.63 -45.37 -8.31
C LEU A 320 -26.89 -45.77 -7.03
N ASP A 321 -27.52 -45.65 -5.86
CA ASP A 321 -26.93 -46.10 -4.59
C ASP A 321 -26.75 -47.63 -4.57
N PHE A 322 -27.70 -48.39 -5.12
CA PHE A 322 -27.56 -49.84 -5.28
C PHE A 322 -26.42 -50.21 -6.23
N GLU A 323 -26.26 -49.50 -7.35
CA GLU A 323 -25.13 -49.70 -8.27
C GLU A 323 -23.79 -49.37 -7.62
N ILE A 324 -23.70 -48.28 -6.85
CA ILE A 324 -22.49 -47.94 -6.08
C ILE A 324 -22.15 -49.05 -5.10
N GLN A 325 -23.14 -49.55 -4.36
CA GLN A 325 -22.92 -50.64 -3.40
C GLN A 325 -22.40 -51.91 -4.10
N LYS A 326 -23.01 -52.30 -5.21
CA LYS A 326 -22.56 -53.45 -6.00
C LYS A 326 -21.11 -53.31 -6.46
N GLN A 327 -20.73 -52.12 -6.95
CA GLN A 327 -19.36 -51.85 -7.40
C GLN A 327 -18.36 -51.77 -6.24
N GLN A 328 -18.79 -51.32 -5.06
CA GLN A 328 -17.97 -51.35 -3.85
C GLN A 328 -17.76 -52.77 -3.32
N GLU A 329 -18.78 -53.62 -3.41
CA GLU A 329 -18.66 -55.05 -3.08
C GLU A 329 -17.70 -55.76 -4.06
N GLU A 330 -17.77 -55.42 -5.35
CA GLU A 330 -16.84 -55.92 -6.38
C GLU A 330 -15.39 -55.45 -6.12
N LEU A 331 -15.19 -54.18 -5.77
CA LEU A 331 -13.88 -53.65 -5.36
C LEU A 331 -13.34 -54.36 -4.12
N ASN A 332 -14.17 -54.57 -3.10
CA ASN A 332 -13.77 -55.28 -1.88
C ASN A 332 -13.41 -56.74 -2.18
N SER A 333 -14.13 -57.42 -3.07
CA SER A 333 -13.81 -58.79 -3.47
C SER A 333 -12.47 -58.90 -4.21
N LEU A 334 -12.08 -57.86 -4.96
CA LEU A 334 -10.76 -57.76 -5.58
C LEU A 334 -9.64 -57.50 -4.55
N MET A 335 -9.99 -56.86 -3.43
CA MET A 335 -9.07 -56.58 -2.32
C MET A 335 -8.94 -57.74 -1.31
N ASP A 336 -9.90 -58.66 -1.24
CA ASP A 336 -9.96 -59.80 -0.30
C ASP A 336 -9.00 -60.96 -0.66
N ASN A 337 -7.82 -60.65 -1.18
CA ASN A 337 -6.78 -61.62 -1.52
C ASN A 337 -5.57 -61.47 -0.59
N GLU A 338 -5.15 -62.54 0.09
CA GLU A 338 -4.06 -62.55 1.09
C GLU A 338 -2.69 -62.09 0.55
N ASP A 339 -2.54 -62.00 -0.78
CA ASP A 339 -1.29 -61.63 -1.46
C ASP A 339 -1.13 -60.13 -1.77
N ILE A 340 -2.17 -59.29 -1.65
CA ILE A 340 -2.11 -57.85 -2.00
C ILE A 340 -2.75 -57.01 -0.90
N THR A 341 -1.92 -56.33 -0.10
CA THR A 341 -2.41 -55.41 0.93
C THR A 341 -2.53 -53.98 0.39
N ILE A 342 -3.34 -53.13 1.04
CA ILE A 342 -3.57 -51.72 0.68
C ILE A 342 -2.25 -50.94 0.62
N GLU A 343 -1.31 -51.32 1.47
CA GLU A 343 0.00 -50.71 1.64
C GLU A 343 0.91 -50.95 0.42
N ASN A 344 0.77 -52.10 -0.27
CA ASN A 344 1.50 -52.40 -1.51
C ASN A 344 1.04 -51.52 -2.68
N ILE A 345 -0.25 -51.17 -2.70
CA ILE A 345 -0.85 -50.31 -3.73
C ILE A 345 -0.40 -48.85 -3.55
N VAL A 346 -0.29 -48.38 -2.30
CA VAL A 346 0.19 -47.03 -1.97
C VAL A 346 1.67 -46.86 -2.33
N ALA A 347 2.50 -47.85 -2.00
CA ALA A 347 3.93 -47.85 -2.32
C ALA A 347 4.18 -47.75 -3.83
N TYR A 348 3.46 -48.55 -4.62
CA TYR A 348 3.52 -48.54 -6.08
C TYR A 348 3.07 -47.18 -6.65
N LYS A 349 1.98 -46.59 -6.16
CA LYS A 349 1.48 -45.28 -6.63
C LYS A 349 2.40 -44.11 -6.27
N MET A 350 3.18 -44.21 -5.19
CA MET A 350 4.14 -43.16 -4.80
C MET A 350 5.52 -43.30 -5.46
N GLY A 351 5.76 -44.37 -6.23
CA GLY A 351 6.99 -44.57 -6.99
C GLY A 351 8.23 -44.96 -6.17
N TYR A 352 8.05 -45.36 -4.90
CA TYR A 352 9.16 -45.80 -4.05
C TYR A 352 9.53 -47.26 -4.33
N ASN A 353 10.77 -47.48 -4.76
CA ASN A 353 11.27 -48.80 -5.11
C ASN A 353 12.06 -49.45 -3.97
N SER A 354 12.51 -48.67 -2.97
CA SER A 354 13.28 -49.15 -1.82
C SER A 354 13.25 -48.22 -0.60
N VAL A 355 13.64 -48.74 0.57
CA VAL A 355 13.87 -47.96 1.81
C VAL A 355 15.01 -46.94 1.64
N ALA A 356 15.99 -47.25 0.78
CA ALA A 356 17.10 -46.34 0.48
C ALA A 356 16.64 -45.06 -0.22
N ASP A 357 15.59 -45.13 -1.06
CA ASP A 357 15.03 -43.96 -1.73
C ASP A 357 14.35 -43.00 -0.74
N ILE A 358 13.74 -43.57 0.32
CA ILE A 358 13.12 -42.80 1.41
C ILE A 358 14.20 -42.12 2.25
N GLU A 359 15.28 -42.83 2.60
CA GLU A 359 16.41 -42.27 3.35
C GLU A 359 17.12 -41.15 2.57
N GLN A 360 17.33 -41.31 1.26
CA GLN A 360 17.89 -40.27 0.41
C GLN A 360 17.01 -39.00 0.39
N THR A 361 15.69 -39.17 0.35
CA THR A 361 14.74 -38.04 0.39
C THR A 361 14.79 -37.32 1.74
N ILE A 362 14.99 -38.04 2.85
CA ILE A 362 15.16 -37.44 4.18
C ILE A 362 16.46 -36.63 4.25
N ASP A 363 17.56 -37.16 3.72
CA ASP A 363 18.86 -36.47 3.65
C ASP A 363 18.79 -35.17 2.85
N ASP A 364 18.08 -35.17 1.72
CA ASP A 364 17.92 -33.97 0.89
C ASP A 364 17.06 -32.90 1.59
N ILE A 365 16.00 -33.31 2.30
CA ILE A 365 15.20 -32.40 3.14
C ILE A 365 16.05 -31.82 4.28
N ASP A 366 16.93 -32.62 4.89
CA ASP A 366 17.80 -32.17 5.97
C ASP A 366 18.84 -31.15 5.49
N LYS A 367 19.43 -31.33 4.30
CA LYS A 367 20.31 -30.33 3.67
C LYS A 367 19.59 -29.03 3.37
N GLU A 368 18.36 -29.09 2.84
CA GLU A 368 17.55 -27.88 2.62
C GLU A 368 17.24 -27.17 3.94
N LEU A 369 16.88 -27.91 4.99
CA LEU A 369 16.62 -27.36 6.32
C LEU A 369 17.85 -26.66 6.89
N GLU A 370 19.04 -27.26 6.79
CA GLU A 370 20.29 -26.63 7.24
C GLU A 370 20.57 -25.31 6.48
N GLN A 371 20.33 -25.28 5.16
CA GLN A 371 20.50 -24.08 4.35
C GLN A 371 19.53 -22.95 4.76
N TYR A 372 18.24 -23.26 4.93
CA TYR A 372 17.25 -22.27 5.33
C TYR A 372 17.43 -21.81 6.78
N GLU A 373 17.81 -22.70 7.70
CA GLU A 373 18.10 -22.34 9.09
C GLU A 373 19.40 -21.53 9.21
N GLY A 374 20.41 -21.82 8.39
CA GLY A 374 21.63 -21.01 8.26
C GLY A 374 21.34 -19.60 7.77
N THR A 375 20.53 -19.49 6.71
CA THR A 375 20.07 -18.19 6.17
C THR A 375 19.28 -17.38 7.22
N LEU A 376 18.46 -18.05 8.03
CA LEU A 376 17.71 -17.41 9.11
C LEU A 376 18.59 -16.92 10.26
N LYS A 377 19.67 -17.64 10.60
CA LYS A 377 20.63 -17.22 11.64
C LYS A 377 21.43 -16.01 11.19
N VAL A 378 21.96 -16.04 9.97
CA VAL A 378 22.66 -14.90 9.36
C VAL A 378 21.71 -13.69 9.24
N GLY A 379 20.47 -13.92 8.83
CA GLY A 379 19.45 -12.86 8.77
C GLY A 379 19.10 -12.23 10.12
N LYS A 380 19.20 -12.98 11.22
CA LYS A 380 18.99 -12.44 12.58
C LYS A 380 20.16 -11.57 13.04
N SER A 381 21.40 -11.98 12.81
CA SER A 381 22.56 -11.13 13.19
C SER A 381 22.56 -9.81 12.43
N PHE A 382 22.28 -9.85 11.12
CA PHE A 382 22.09 -8.63 10.32
C PHE A 382 20.93 -7.76 10.82
N SER A 383 19.86 -8.37 11.33
CA SER A 383 18.72 -7.64 11.90
C SER A 383 19.05 -6.96 13.24
N ASP A 384 19.91 -7.55 14.07
CA ASP A 384 20.31 -6.98 15.35
C ASP A 384 21.31 -5.82 15.13
N GLU A 385 22.28 -5.99 14.23
CA GLU A 385 23.23 -4.95 13.82
C GLU A 385 22.53 -3.75 13.15
N ALA A 386 21.55 -4.01 12.28
CA ALA A 386 20.73 -2.95 11.67
C ALA A 386 19.90 -2.19 12.72
N LYS A 387 19.45 -2.87 13.77
CA LYS A 387 18.68 -2.24 14.85
C LYS A 387 19.57 -1.35 15.72
N GLU A 388 20.80 -1.78 16.04
CA GLU A 388 21.77 -0.95 16.76
C GLU A 388 22.16 0.29 15.96
N ALA A 389 22.48 0.15 14.67
CA ALA A 389 22.79 1.27 13.80
C ALA A 389 21.62 2.28 13.68
N ARG A 390 20.38 1.76 13.65
CA ARG A 390 19.15 2.56 13.66
C ARG A 390 18.99 3.34 14.97
N GLU A 391 19.20 2.70 16.12
CA GLU A 391 19.15 3.37 17.42
C GLU A 391 20.25 4.43 17.56
N GLU A 392 21.45 4.16 17.05
CA GLU A 392 22.55 5.13 17.01
C GLU A 392 22.22 6.32 16.11
N PHE A 393 21.67 6.09 14.92
CA PHE A 393 21.25 7.16 14.01
C PHE A 393 20.22 8.09 14.66
N TYR A 394 19.17 7.53 15.28
CA TYR A 394 18.18 8.35 15.96
C TYR A 394 18.74 9.03 17.21
N GLY A 395 19.65 8.39 17.94
CA GLY A 395 20.39 9.02 19.03
C GLY A 395 21.13 10.26 18.55
N ARG A 396 21.89 10.15 17.46
CA ARG A 396 22.60 11.28 16.81
C ARG A 396 21.64 12.37 16.36
N PHE A 397 20.53 12.01 15.69
CA PHE A 397 19.51 12.96 15.25
C PHE A 397 18.93 13.75 16.43
N MET A 398 18.59 13.06 17.54
CA MET A 398 18.03 13.70 18.73
C MET A 398 19.04 14.59 19.45
N SER A 399 20.32 14.18 19.54
CA SER A 399 21.37 15.04 20.07
C SER A 399 21.50 16.33 19.27
N LEU A 400 21.51 16.22 17.94
CA LEU A 400 21.62 17.39 17.07
C LEU A 400 20.40 18.31 17.16
N MET A 401 19.19 17.75 17.17
CA MET A 401 17.97 18.55 17.33
C MET A 401 17.97 19.32 18.65
N ASN A 402 18.40 18.70 19.75
CA ASN A 402 18.54 19.37 21.04
C ASN A 402 19.70 20.37 21.09
N GLU A 403 20.77 20.14 20.33
CA GLU A 403 21.87 21.10 20.19
C GLU A 403 21.38 22.38 19.48
N LYS A 404 20.73 22.24 18.31
CA LYS A 404 20.15 23.38 17.57
C LYS A 404 19.11 24.12 18.42
N LYS A 405 18.29 23.38 19.16
CA LYS A 405 17.35 23.97 20.13
C LYS A 405 18.08 24.87 21.14
N LYS A 406 19.14 24.38 21.79
CA LYS A 406 19.90 25.15 22.80
C LYS A 406 20.63 26.35 22.19
N GLN A 407 21.05 26.25 20.93
CA GLN A 407 21.62 27.39 20.20
C GLN A 407 20.59 28.49 19.98
N ILE A 408 19.32 28.15 19.73
CA ILE A 408 18.24 29.12 19.53
C ILE A 408 17.69 29.63 20.88
N ASP A 409 17.32 28.71 21.77
CA ASP A 409 16.68 28.97 23.06
C ASP A 409 17.56 28.51 24.23
N ILE A 410 18.52 29.36 24.59
CA ILE A 410 19.54 29.12 25.64
C ILE A 410 18.92 28.86 27.01
N GLU A 411 17.74 29.44 27.29
CA GLU A 411 17.04 29.31 28.58
C GLU A 411 16.24 28.00 28.69
N SER A 412 16.15 27.22 27.59
CA SER A 412 15.33 26.01 27.57
C SER A 412 16.02 24.85 28.29
N GLU A 413 15.48 24.46 29.43
CA GLU A 413 15.99 23.33 30.22
C GLU A 413 15.47 21.96 29.74
N LYS A 414 14.37 21.93 28.98
CA LYS A 414 13.71 20.69 28.56
C LYS A 414 14.22 20.22 27.21
N GLU A 415 14.76 19.00 27.17
CA GLU A 415 15.15 18.35 25.92
C GLU A 415 13.94 17.67 25.25
N TYR A 416 13.99 17.58 23.92
CA TYR A 416 13.07 16.77 23.14
C TYR A 416 13.41 15.30 23.33
N GLU A 417 12.40 14.51 23.70
CA GLU A 417 12.52 13.05 23.90
C GLU A 417 12.45 12.27 22.59
N ASP A 418 11.88 12.86 21.53
CA ASP A 418 11.60 12.19 20.25
C ASP A 418 11.48 13.23 19.10
N ILE A 419 11.62 12.79 17.85
CA ILE A 419 11.51 13.59 16.61
C ILE A 419 10.10 14.18 16.45
N PHE A 420 9.12 13.57 17.10
CA PHE A 420 7.74 14.01 17.18
C PHE A 420 7.30 14.03 18.64
N THR A 421 6.54 15.03 19.03
CA THR A 421 6.00 15.12 20.40
C THR A 421 4.94 14.04 20.65
N LYS A 422 4.58 13.84 21.92
CA LYS A 422 3.47 12.94 22.26
C LYS A 422 2.16 13.60 21.87
N ARG A 423 1.20 12.79 21.41
CA ARG A 423 -0.11 13.28 21.00
C ARG A 423 -0.79 13.98 22.17
N GLY A 424 -1.28 15.21 21.95
CA GLY A 424 -1.90 16.03 22.99
C GLY A 424 -0.92 16.81 23.88
N THR A 425 0.40 16.72 23.63
CA THR A 425 1.35 17.67 24.19
C THR A 425 1.14 19.03 23.53
N VAL A 426 0.75 20.02 24.32
CA VAL A 426 0.63 21.40 23.85
C VAL A 426 2.03 22.00 23.85
N VAL A 427 2.58 22.18 22.65
CA VAL A 427 3.74 23.05 22.43
C VAL A 427 3.17 24.39 21.98
N SER A 428 3.38 25.45 22.73
CA SER A 428 2.76 26.75 22.48
C SER A 428 3.78 27.88 22.46
N GLY A 429 3.51 28.91 21.66
CA GLY A 429 4.35 30.08 21.55
C GLY A 429 5.60 29.80 20.72
N SER A 430 6.67 30.55 20.98
CA SER A 430 7.94 30.41 20.27
C SER A 430 8.52 28.98 20.24
N GLU A 431 8.19 28.11 21.20
CA GLU A 431 8.71 26.74 21.28
C GLU A 431 8.29 25.88 20.08
N GLU A 432 7.08 26.09 19.52
CA GLU A 432 6.64 25.32 18.37
C GLU A 432 7.51 25.63 17.14
N THR A 433 7.74 26.92 16.89
CA THR A 433 8.64 27.38 15.83
C THR A 433 10.08 26.87 16.06
N VAL A 434 10.60 26.94 17.29
CA VAL A 434 11.94 26.42 17.63
C VAL A 434 12.04 24.91 17.37
N PHE A 435 10.99 24.15 17.69
CA PHE A 435 10.93 22.71 17.43
C PHE A 435 11.07 22.41 15.93
N TYR A 436 10.26 23.08 15.09
CA TYR A 436 10.31 22.86 13.63
C TYR A 436 11.63 23.32 13.01
N VAL A 437 12.18 24.45 13.44
CA VAL A 437 13.50 24.92 12.98
C VAL A 437 14.58 23.92 13.36
N SER A 438 14.60 23.46 14.61
CA SER A 438 15.57 22.47 15.09
C SER A 438 15.48 21.16 14.31
N LYS A 439 14.26 20.71 13.99
CA LYS A 439 14.02 19.52 13.18
C LYS A 439 14.49 19.69 11.74
N LEU A 440 14.23 20.83 11.09
CA LEU A 440 14.70 21.12 9.74
C LEU A 440 16.23 21.13 9.68
N LEU A 441 16.87 21.88 10.59
CA LEU A 441 18.33 21.95 10.68
C LEU A 441 18.96 20.57 10.89
N ALA A 442 18.41 19.78 11.83
CA ALA A 442 18.89 18.42 12.08
C ALA A 442 18.69 17.50 10.86
N SER A 443 17.58 17.66 10.13
CA SER A 443 17.30 16.87 8.92
C SER A 443 18.30 17.16 7.79
N VAL A 444 18.65 18.43 7.58
CA VAL A 444 19.65 18.85 6.58
C VAL A 444 21.01 18.25 6.91
N GLU A 445 21.46 18.39 8.15
CA GLU A 445 22.80 17.96 8.56
C GLU A 445 22.92 16.43 8.60
N MET A 446 21.88 15.71 9.04
CA MET A 446 21.90 14.25 9.11
C MET A 446 21.76 13.55 7.75
N THR A 447 21.05 14.16 6.80
CA THR A 447 20.82 13.56 5.48
C THR A 447 21.70 14.16 4.39
N GLY A 448 22.29 15.33 4.61
CA GLY A 448 23.09 16.05 3.63
C GLY A 448 22.30 16.45 2.38
N HIS A 449 20.97 16.53 2.43
CA HIS A 449 20.16 16.76 1.23
C HIS A 449 20.41 18.12 0.58
N ASP A 450 20.24 18.21 -0.75
CA ASP A 450 20.44 19.46 -1.51
C ASP A 450 19.16 20.29 -1.70
N CYS A 451 18.01 19.86 -1.15
CA CYS A 451 16.72 20.55 -1.33
C CYS A 451 16.68 21.92 -0.61
N PRO A 452 15.90 22.90 -1.12
CA PRO A 452 15.74 24.19 -0.45
C PRO A 452 15.01 24.02 0.90
N ILE A 453 15.32 24.85 1.89
CA ILE A 453 14.61 24.89 3.17
C ILE A 453 13.51 25.92 3.11
N ILE A 454 12.27 25.49 3.33
CA ILE A 454 11.09 26.33 3.16
C ILE A 454 10.30 26.33 4.46
N MET A 455 10.09 27.50 5.05
CA MET A 455 9.29 27.66 6.26
C MET A 455 8.27 28.78 6.08
N ASP A 456 7.01 28.40 5.98
CA ASP A 456 5.91 29.33 5.88
C ASP A 456 5.51 29.82 7.28
N SER A 457 5.52 31.14 7.46
CA SER A 457 5.33 31.83 8.72
C SER A 457 6.34 31.42 9.80
N PHE A 458 7.64 31.63 9.52
CA PHE A 458 8.72 31.30 10.45
C PHE A 458 8.71 32.14 11.75
N ARG A 459 7.91 33.22 11.79
CA ARG A 459 7.68 34.07 12.98
C ARG A 459 6.31 33.84 13.63
N ALA A 460 5.53 32.85 13.20
CA ALA A 460 4.27 32.52 13.87
C ALA A 460 4.55 32.30 15.37
N GLU A 461 3.77 32.97 16.21
CA GLU A 461 3.74 32.82 17.68
C GLU A 461 4.81 33.57 18.51
N ASP A 462 5.14 34.81 18.09
CA ASP A 462 5.96 35.75 18.87
C ASP A 462 7.38 35.25 19.20
N LEU A 463 8.08 34.73 18.19
CA LEU A 463 9.53 34.51 18.30
C LEU A 463 10.20 35.83 18.69
N SER A 464 10.93 35.84 19.82
CA SER A 464 11.63 37.05 20.27
C SER A 464 12.70 37.46 19.27
N THR A 465 13.02 38.76 19.21
CA THR A 465 14.03 39.30 18.27
C THR A 465 15.37 38.58 18.37
N ASP A 466 15.80 38.20 19.58
CA ASP A 466 17.06 37.47 19.77
C ASP A 466 17.00 36.03 19.25
N LYS A 467 15.88 35.32 19.48
CA LYS A 467 15.69 33.96 18.94
C LYS A 467 15.60 34.01 17.41
N GLU A 468 14.87 34.99 16.87
CA GLU A 468 14.75 35.23 15.43
C GLU A 468 16.11 35.43 14.78
N LYS A 469 16.97 36.27 15.36
CA LYS A 469 18.32 36.50 14.85
C LYS A 469 19.14 35.22 14.80
N ARG A 470 19.12 34.40 15.87
CA ARG A 470 19.83 33.12 15.93
C ARG A 470 19.31 32.12 14.90
N VAL A 471 17.99 32.06 14.69
CA VAL A 471 17.39 31.24 13.64
C VAL A 471 17.90 31.66 12.25
N LEU A 472 17.92 32.96 11.96
CA LEU A 472 18.43 33.46 10.68
C LEU A 472 19.93 33.22 10.50
N GLU A 473 20.73 33.33 11.57
CA GLU A 473 22.17 32.98 11.55
C GLU A 473 22.36 31.50 11.20
N LEU A 474 21.62 30.59 11.86
CA LEU A 474 21.72 29.14 11.59
C LEU A 474 21.27 28.77 10.18
N PHE A 475 20.22 29.39 9.65
CA PHE A 475 19.82 29.19 8.25
C PHE A 475 20.83 29.80 7.27
N GLY A 476 21.45 30.93 7.62
CA GLY A 476 22.47 31.59 6.80
C GLY A 476 23.79 30.81 6.69
N GLU A 477 24.05 29.87 7.60
CA GLU A 477 25.21 28.97 7.55
C GLU A 477 25.01 27.75 6.63
N LEU A 478 23.76 27.47 6.24
CA LEU A 478 23.47 26.33 5.36
C LEU A 478 23.91 26.62 3.92
N ARG A 479 24.40 25.57 3.24
CA ARG A 479 24.62 25.58 1.79
C ARG A 479 23.32 25.59 0.99
N ASN A 480 22.21 25.25 1.64
CA ASN A 480 20.90 25.13 1.04
C ASN A 480 20.25 26.52 0.92
N GLN A 481 19.58 26.76 -0.21
CA GLN A 481 18.70 27.93 -0.32
C GLN A 481 17.63 27.89 0.77
N CYS A 482 17.46 28.99 1.47
CA CYS A 482 16.42 29.13 2.50
C CYS A 482 15.36 30.11 2.02
N ILE A 483 14.08 29.75 2.14
CA ILE A 483 12.93 30.56 1.73
C ILE A 483 11.97 30.62 2.92
N LEU A 484 11.96 31.76 3.60
CA LEU A 484 11.19 31.98 4.82
C LEU A 484 10.11 33.01 4.54
N THR A 485 8.90 32.82 5.07
CA THR A 485 7.83 33.83 4.96
C THR A 485 7.49 34.46 6.30
N THR A 486 7.17 35.75 6.31
CA THR A 486 6.72 36.45 7.51
C THR A 486 5.77 37.60 7.21
N THR A 487 4.97 37.99 8.20
CA THR A 487 4.14 39.18 8.15
C THR A 487 4.71 40.18 9.16
N LEU A 488 5.03 41.39 8.69
CA LEU A 488 5.60 42.46 9.51
C LEU A 488 4.51 43.40 9.99
N LYS A 489 4.56 43.77 11.28
CA LYS A 489 3.73 44.87 11.80
C LYS A 489 4.26 46.21 11.28
N THR A 490 3.44 47.25 11.28
CA THR A 490 3.81 48.59 10.79
C THR A 490 5.08 49.15 11.43
N GLU A 491 5.34 48.80 12.69
CA GLU A 491 6.51 49.23 13.47
C GLU A 491 7.81 48.51 13.07
N GLU A 492 7.71 47.39 12.36
CA GLU A 492 8.84 46.54 11.93
C GLU A 492 9.18 46.71 10.45
N ILE A 493 8.60 47.69 9.75
CA ILE A 493 8.89 47.93 8.34
C ILE A 493 10.39 48.21 8.17
N GLY A 494 11.02 47.50 7.24
CA GLY A 494 12.46 47.58 6.95
C GLY A 494 13.35 46.75 7.88
N LYS A 495 12.78 45.87 8.73
CA LYS A 495 13.53 45.06 9.71
C LYS A 495 14.68 44.25 9.11
N TYR A 496 14.57 43.82 7.85
CA TYR A 496 15.58 42.98 7.18
C TYR A 496 16.40 43.72 6.12
N ASP A 497 16.10 44.99 5.84
CA ASP A 497 16.68 45.72 4.70
C ASP A 497 18.20 45.92 4.85
N ASP A 498 18.67 46.05 6.10
CA ASP A 498 20.09 46.21 6.41
C ASP A 498 20.88 44.88 6.46
N MET A 499 20.20 43.73 6.33
CA MET A 499 20.84 42.41 6.39
C MET A 499 21.46 42.04 5.04
N LYS A 500 22.77 42.26 4.89
CA LYS A 500 23.51 42.00 3.63
C LYS A 500 23.41 40.58 3.07
N ASN A 501 23.14 39.59 3.90
CA ASN A 501 23.08 38.18 3.52
C ASN A 501 21.64 37.68 3.30
N VAL A 502 20.67 38.60 3.33
CA VAL A 502 19.25 38.31 3.13
C VAL A 502 18.79 38.96 1.84
N ASN A 503 18.14 38.17 0.98
CA ASN A 503 17.36 38.67 -0.12
C ASN A 503 15.92 38.90 0.36
N VAL A 504 15.52 40.17 0.41
CA VAL A 504 14.17 40.56 0.83
C VAL A 504 13.25 40.60 -0.38
N VAL A 505 12.13 39.88 -0.30
CA VAL A 505 11.09 39.88 -1.34
C VAL A 505 9.80 40.43 -0.73
N ASP A 506 9.41 41.64 -1.14
CA ASP A 506 8.33 42.40 -0.52
C ASP A 506 6.99 42.28 -1.27
N TYR A 507 6.02 41.64 -0.64
CA TYR A 507 4.66 41.41 -1.13
C TYR A 507 3.67 42.46 -0.60
N SER A 508 4.11 43.48 0.16
CA SER A 508 3.24 44.47 0.79
C SER A 508 2.42 45.27 -0.22
N SER A 509 2.98 45.50 -1.42
CA SER A 509 2.31 46.20 -2.51
C SER A 509 1.10 45.46 -3.10
N HIS A 510 0.97 44.15 -2.84
CA HIS A 510 -0.12 43.35 -3.36
C HIS A 510 -1.46 43.69 -2.70
N ARG A 511 -2.54 43.48 -3.45
CA ARG A 511 -3.90 43.56 -2.91
C ARG A 511 -4.21 42.31 -2.11
N THR A 512 -4.83 42.48 -0.95
CA THR A 512 -5.27 41.36 -0.11
C THR A 512 -6.19 40.43 -0.89
N ASN A 513 -5.95 39.12 -0.80
CA ASN A 513 -6.64 38.05 -1.53
C ASN A 513 -6.54 38.14 -3.06
N LYS A 514 -5.65 38.97 -3.62
CA LYS A 514 -5.50 39.11 -5.07
C LYS A 514 -4.03 39.33 -5.46
N ILE A 515 -3.32 38.20 -5.57
CA ILE A 515 -1.94 38.15 -6.05
C ILE A 515 -1.86 38.04 -7.59
N LEU A 516 -2.77 37.29 -8.20
CA LEU A 516 -2.82 37.12 -9.64
C LEU A 516 -3.28 38.40 -10.34
N ASN A 517 -2.68 38.68 -11.49
CA ASN A 517 -2.89 39.91 -12.24
C ASN A 517 -2.77 39.68 -13.76
N GLN A 518 -3.16 40.68 -14.55
CA GLN A 518 -3.05 40.63 -16.01
C GLN A 518 -1.69 41.08 -16.54
N TYR A 519 -0.86 41.72 -15.70
CA TYR A 519 0.44 42.25 -16.12
C TYR A 519 1.42 41.11 -16.40
N ASP A 520 1.43 40.07 -15.56
CA ASP A 520 2.33 38.91 -15.71
C ASP A 520 1.82 37.88 -16.73
N LEU A 521 0.57 38.02 -17.21
CA LEU A 521 -0.10 37.02 -18.04
C LEU A 521 0.64 36.74 -19.36
N GLU A 522 1.09 37.78 -20.05
CA GLU A 522 1.77 37.61 -21.34
C GLU A 522 3.16 37.01 -21.19
N GLU A 523 3.85 37.27 -20.09
CA GLU A 523 5.12 36.61 -19.78
C GLU A 523 4.89 35.15 -19.36
N PHE A 524 3.86 34.89 -18.55
CA PHE A 524 3.49 33.54 -18.13
C PHE A 524 3.15 32.64 -19.34
N LYS A 525 2.37 33.15 -20.30
CA LYS A 525 2.10 32.45 -21.56
C LYS A 525 3.38 32.12 -22.34
N LYS A 526 4.38 33.00 -22.34
CA LYS A 526 5.69 32.73 -22.99
C LYS A 526 6.45 31.61 -22.27
N LEU A 527 6.44 31.60 -20.93
CA LEU A 527 7.03 30.52 -20.13
C LEU A 527 6.40 29.16 -20.49
N LEU A 528 5.06 29.10 -20.56
CA LEU A 528 4.34 27.89 -20.93
C LEU A 528 4.57 27.49 -22.39
N GLN A 529 4.64 28.46 -23.31
CA GLN A 529 4.91 28.19 -24.72
C GLN A 529 6.29 27.54 -24.92
N ASN A 530 7.30 27.92 -24.12
CA ASN A 530 8.63 27.29 -24.12
C ASN A 530 8.60 25.81 -23.66
N MET A 531 7.50 25.41 -23.00
CA MET A 531 7.20 24.07 -22.53
C MET A 531 6.16 23.36 -23.43
N TYR A 532 5.76 23.99 -24.53
CA TYR A 532 4.69 23.52 -25.44
C TYR A 532 3.31 23.38 -24.77
N VAL A 533 3.08 24.09 -23.66
CA VAL A 533 1.82 24.13 -22.93
C VAL A 533 1.02 25.36 -23.38
N LYS A 534 -0.30 25.19 -23.56
CA LYS A 534 -1.24 26.28 -23.88
C LYS A 534 -2.33 26.34 -22.81
N ILE A 535 -2.72 27.56 -22.48
CA ILE A 535 -3.77 27.89 -21.50
C ILE A 535 -4.84 28.76 -22.14
#